data_AF-A0A7S0KW20-F1
#
_entry.id   AF-A0A7S0KW20-F1
#
_cell.length_a   1.000
_cell.length_b   1.000
_cell.length_c   1.000
_cell.angle_alpha   90.00
_cell.angle_beta   90.00
_cell.angle_gamma   90.00
#
_symmetry.space_group_name_H-M   'P 1'
#
loop_
_entity.id
_entity.type
_entity.pdbx_description
1 polymer ?
#
loop_
_entity_poly.entity_id
_entity_poly.type
_entity_poly.pdbx_seq_one_letter_code
_entity_poly.pdbx_strand_id
1 'polypeptide(L)'
;KKEREDAAAEAARRAEEERRTGVVTGQRLPSGSVPKIQVAAEASKQEGELAKLLAEARAKVAEYSTAPAAKRERRVINNNITVHVQQIAATRQQIEKKAVDIAQFLNGFQAGSIQRVFATISLAKRVLTQCDSQVSKLNRFAFALAEVSVRVAVFDATFGQVLIALLHEACVLAVPKYYPFVQGRYASDDEYFKLMGYVAAEEQPNDLPEGAPPKLETTDNFCRRIQGFMLFYAAYTQCDNPRHPHGINHAWAWASRLVNRVPPNRFSATALESFTKHAGFALWSAYGAQFGKILDVVDREFLPTLEAKDDADSRPVVSRMRTYLNERGFLRAPEGREMPNTDTSSNTRL
;
A
#
# COMPACT_ATOMS: atom_id res chain seq x y z
N LYS A 1 30.93 -37.75 -9.63
CA LYS A 1 30.95 -36.95 -8.38
C LYS A 1 30.79 -35.46 -8.70
N LYS A 2 31.66 -34.90 -9.56
CA LYS A 2 31.57 -33.54 -10.09
C LYS A 2 30.21 -33.19 -10.72
N GLU A 3 29.64 -34.04 -11.58
CA GLU A 3 28.31 -33.80 -12.19
C GLU A 3 27.14 -33.76 -11.18
N ARG A 4 27.25 -34.48 -10.06
CA ARG A 4 26.23 -34.43 -8.98
C ARG A 4 26.37 -33.17 -8.14
N GLU A 5 27.59 -32.69 -7.95
CA GLU A 5 27.88 -31.43 -7.26
C GLU A 5 27.44 -30.22 -8.12
N ASP A 6 27.66 -30.27 -9.44
CA ASP A 6 27.21 -29.23 -10.38
C ASP A 6 25.68 -29.18 -10.49
N ALA A 7 25.01 -30.35 -10.54
CA ALA A 7 23.55 -30.42 -10.54
C ALA A 7 22.92 -29.94 -9.22
N ALA A 8 23.58 -30.23 -8.08
CA ALA A 8 23.14 -29.74 -6.77
C ALA A 8 23.34 -28.22 -6.64
N ALA A 9 24.44 -27.67 -7.16
CA ALA A 9 24.69 -26.24 -7.19
C ALA A 9 23.73 -25.50 -8.13
N GLU A 10 23.38 -26.09 -9.27
CA GLU A 10 22.38 -25.52 -10.18
C GLU A 10 20.97 -25.59 -9.61
N ALA A 11 20.60 -26.70 -8.96
CA ALA A 11 19.34 -26.82 -8.24
C ALA A 11 19.23 -25.85 -7.06
N ALA A 12 20.34 -25.64 -6.32
CA ALA A 12 20.41 -24.66 -5.25
C ALA A 12 20.29 -23.22 -5.79
N ARG A 13 20.96 -22.89 -6.91
CA ARG A 13 20.79 -21.58 -7.57
C ARG A 13 19.37 -21.38 -8.09
N ARG A 14 18.74 -22.39 -8.70
CA ARG A 14 17.35 -22.32 -9.15
C ARG A 14 16.38 -22.17 -7.98
N ALA A 15 16.58 -22.90 -6.89
CA ALA A 15 15.76 -22.76 -5.68
C ALA A 15 15.97 -21.40 -4.99
N GLU A 16 17.20 -20.87 -4.98
CA GLU A 16 17.53 -19.52 -4.53
C GLU A 16 16.88 -18.46 -5.43
N GLU A 17 16.87 -18.69 -6.75
CA GLU A 17 16.25 -17.81 -7.74
C GLU A 17 14.71 -17.86 -7.67
N GLU A 18 14.11 -19.03 -7.46
CA GLU A 18 12.68 -19.23 -7.19
C GLU A 18 12.25 -18.57 -5.86
N ARG A 19 13.09 -18.66 -4.82
CA ARG A 19 12.90 -17.93 -3.55
C ARG A 19 13.05 -16.42 -3.73
N ARG A 20 14.06 -15.99 -4.48
CA ARG A 20 14.36 -14.58 -4.76
C ARG A 20 13.31 -13.91 -5.66
N THR A 21 12.73 -14.65 -6.59
CA THR A 21 11.65 -14.20 -7.48
C THR A 21 10.26 -14.32 -6.84
N GLY A 22 10.14 -14.92 -5.65
CA GLY A 22 8.84 -15.02 -4.97
C GLY A 22 7.80 -15.82 -5.76
N VAL A 23 8.23 -16.70 -6.68
CA VAL A 23 7.36 -17.67 -7.37
C VAL A 23 7.07 -18.82 -6.42
N VAL A 24 6.56 -18.50 -5.24
CA VAL A 24 6.18 -19.49 -4.23
C VAL A 24 4.73 -19.86 -4.49
N THR A 25 4.53 -21.03 -5.11
CA THR A 25 3.28 -21.82 -5.13
C THR A 25 2.12 -21.34 -6.00
N GLY A 26 2.38 -20.88 -7.22
CA GLY A 26 1.38 -21.02 -8.29
C GLY A 26 1.43 -22.44 -8.82
N GLN A 27 0.41 -23.27 -8.57
CA GLN A 27 0.25 -24.52 -9.33
C GLN A 27 0.40 -24.19 -10.82
N ARG A 28 1.30 -24.91 -11.52
CA ARG A 28 1.44 -24.86 -12.98
C ARG A 28 0.07 -25.20 -13.57
N LEU A 29 -0.66 -24.18 -14.04
CA LEU A 29 -1.94 -24.40 -14.69
C LEU A 29 -1.67 -25.05 -16.05
N PRO A 30 -2.41 -26.11 -16.42
CA PRO A 30 -2.23 -26.79 -17.69
C PRO A 30 -2.44 -25.81 -18.86
N SER A 31 -1.65 -25.99 -19.92
CA SER A 31 -1.76 -25.19 -21.14
C SER A 31 -3.16 -25.31 -21.73
N GLY A 32 -3.92 -24.21 -21.79
CA GLY A 32 -5.21 -24.19 -22.47
C GLY A 32 -6.19 -23.10 -22.01
N SER A 33 -6.02 -22.54 -20.81
CA SER A 33 -6.80 -21.38 -20.36
C SER A 33 -5.90 -20.33 -19.74
N VAL A 34 -5.93 -19.09 -20.26
CA VAL A 34 -5.20 -17.97 -19.65
C VAL A 34 -5.89 -17.65 -18.32
N PRO A 35 -5.22 -17.82 -17.17
CA PRO A 35 -5.81 -17.51 -15.88
C PRO A 35 -6.25 -16.04 -15.84
N LYS A 36 -7.55 -15.82 -15.59
CA LYS A 36 -8.12 -14.47 -15.52
C LYS A 36 -7.58 -13.74 -14.29
N ILE A 37 -7.35 -12.44 -14.43
CA ILE A 37 -7.05 -11.55 -13.31
C ILE A 37 -8.20 -11.69 -12.30
N GLN A 38 -7.87 -11.91 -11.03
CA GLN A 38 -8.88 -12.08 -10.00
C GLN A 38 -9.07 -10.75 -9.28
N VAL A 39 -10.26 -10.16 -9.44
CA VAL A 39 -10.67 -8.88 -8.85
C VAL A 39 -12.20 -8.81 -8.86
N ALA A 40 -12.79 -8.10 -7.90
CA ALA A 40 -14.23 -7.82 -7.95
C ALA A 40 -14.55 -6.82 -9.06
N ALA A 41 -15.69 -6.98 -9.74
CA ALA A 41 -16.07 -6.11 -10.86
C ALA A 41 -16.15 -4.64 -10.46
N GLU A 42 -16.70 -4.35 -9.29
CA GLU A 42 -16.82 -3.00 -8.74
C GLU A 42 -15.45 -2.40 -8.38
N ALA A 43 -14.53 -3.21 -7.86
CA ALA A 43 -13.17 -2.76 -7.57
C ALA A 43 -12.39 -2.45 -8.86
N SER A 44 -12.52 -3.31 -9.88
CA SER A 44 -11.91 -3.09 -11.19
C SER A 44 -12.47 -1.85 -11.88
N LYS A 45 -13.78 -1.61 -11.77
CA LYS A 45 -14.42 -0.40 -12.31
C LYS A 45 -13.89 0.86 -11.62
N GLN A 46 -13.91 0.88 -10.28
CA GLN A 46 -13.44 2.01 -9.49
C GLN A 46 -11.95 2.30 -9.75
N GLU A 47 -11.12 1.26 -9.82
CA GLU A 47 -9.71 1.41 -10.17
C GLU A 47 -9.53 2.03 -11.56
N GLY A 48 -10.30 1.57 -12.57
CA GLY A 48 -10.24 2.13 -13.92
C GLY A 48 -10.63 3.62 -13.99
N GLU A 49 -11.66 4.03 -13.25
CA GLU A 49 -12.09 5.43 -13.14
C GLU A 49 -11.00 6.31 -12.50
N LEU A 50 -10.40 5.83 -11.40
CA LEU A 50 -9.31 6.53 -10.71
C LEU A 50 -8.02 6.57 -11.55
N ALA A 51 -7.70 5.49 -12.26
CA ALA A 51 -6.55 5.42 -13.16
C ALA A 51 -6.71 6.40 -14.33
N LYS A 52 -7.92 6.51 -14.89
CA LYS A 52 -8.23 7.50 -15.94
C LYS A 52 -8.04 8.94 -15.42
N LEU A 53 -8.59 9.26 -14.25
CA LEU A 53 -8.42 10.57 -13.62
C LEU A 53 -6.94 10.90 -13.40
N LEU A 54 -6.15 9.95 -12.90
CA LEU A 54 -4.73 10.14 -12.68
C LEU A 54 -3.94 10.31 -13.99
N ALA A 55 -4.31 9.58 -15.03
CA ALA A 55 -3.72 9.71 -16.36
C ALA A 55 -3.97 11.10 -16.96
N GLU A 56 -5.20 11.60 -16.88
CA GLU A 56 -5.56 12.97 -17.31
C GLU A 56 -4.79 14.03 -16.52
N ALA A 57 -4.70 13.89 -15.20
CA ALA A 57 -3.94 14.80 -14.35
C ALA A 57 -2.44 14.80 -14.69
N ARG A 58 -1.85 13.62 -14.97
CA ARG A 58 -0.45 13.48 -15.42
C ARG A 58 -0.22 14.09 -16.80
N ALA A 59 -1.12 13.85 -17.75
CA ALA A 59 -1.04 14.43 -19.10
C ALA A 59 -1.03 15.96 -19.03
N LYS A 60 -1.90 16.54 -18.20
CA LYS A 60 -1.98 17.99 -17.99
C LYS A 60 -0.68 18.60 -17.45
N VAL A 61 0.08 17.88 -16.65
CA VAL A 61 1.35 18.36 -16.06
C VAL A 61 2.60 17.83 -16.78
N ALA A 62 2.45 17.08 -17.88
CA ALA A 62 3.55 16.37 -18.52
C ALA A 62 4.68 17.31 -18.97
N GLU A 63 4.33 18.32 -19.78
CA GLU A 63 5.28 19.35 -20.25
C GLU A 63 5.86 20.15 -19.09
N TYR A 64 5.00 20.55 -18.14
CA TYR A 64 5.42 21.30 -16.96
C TYR A 64 6.41 20.54 -16.09
N SER A 65 6.27 19.21 -15.98
CA SER A 65 7.11 18.36 -15.13
C SER A 65 8.55 18.25 -15.64
N THR A 66 8.77 18.40 -16.94
CA THR A 66 10.08 18.27 -17.58
C THR A 66 10.66 19.63 -18.02
N ALA A 67 9.84 20.66 -18.20
CA ALA A 67 10.26 21.99 -18.65
C ALA A 67 11.41 22.57 -17.79
N PRO A 68 12.57 22.95 -18.39
CA PRO A 68 13.67 23.59 -17.66
C PRO A 68 13.28 24.91 -17.00
N ALA A 69 12.45 25.73 -17.66
CA ALA A 69 11.99 27.02 -17.16
C ALA A 69 11.22 26.92 -15.83
N ALA A 70 10.44 25.85 -15.65
CA ALA A 70 9.65 25.62 -14.44
C ALA A 70 10.43 24.90 -13.32
N LYS A 71 11.71 24.54 -13.53
CA LYS A 71 12.51 23.75 -12.57
C LYS A 71 12.57 24.41 -11.18
N ARG A 72 12.76 25.73 -11.13
CA ARG A 72 12.84 26.49 -9.87
C ARG A 72 11.51 26.47 -9.13
N GLU A 73 10.41 26.70 -9.83
CA GLU A 73 9.05 26.68 -9.26
C GLU A 73 8.69 25.29 -8.73
N ARG A 74 8.92 24.24 -9.52
CA ARG A 74 8.69 22.84 -9.09
C ARG A 74 9.48 22.49 -7.83
N ARG A 75 10.73 22.95 -7.72
CA ARG A 75 11.56 22.73 -6.52
C ARG A 75 10.95 23.40 -5.29
N VAL A 76 10.46 24.64 -5.43
CA VAL A 76 9.79 25.36 -4.32
C VAL A 76 8.52 24.62 -3.88
N ILE A 77 7.68 24.18 -4.83
CA ILE A 77 6.48 23.38 -4.55
C ILE A 77 6.84 22.10 -3.79
N ASN A 78 7.79 21.33 -4.29
CA ASN A 78 8.20 20.05 -3.68
C ASN A 78 8.85 20.23 -2.31
N ASN A 79 9.61 21.31 -2.10
CA ASN A 79 10.20 21.61 -0.79
C ASN A 79 9.12 21.93 0.24
N ASN A 80 8.13 22.76 -0.10
CA ASN A 80 7.01 23.06 0.80
C ASN A 80 6.22 21.80 1.15
N ILE A 81 5.88 20.97 0.14
CA ILE A 81 5.23 19.68 0.35
C ILE A 81 6.04 18.79 1.31
N THR A 82 7.35 18.73 1.09
CA THR A 82 8.26 17.94 1.93
C THR A 82 8.21 18.39 3.38
N VAL A 83 8.30 19.70 3.62
CA VAL A 83 8.23 20.30 4.95
C VAL A 83 6.88 20.00 5.61
N HIS A 84 5.76 20.24 4.92
CA HIS A 84 4.43 20.00 5.49
C HIS A 84 4.24 18.54 5.88
N VAL A 85 4.61 17.59 5.02
CA VAL A 85 4.42 16.16 5.26
C VAL A 85 5.37 15.62 6.32
N GLN A 86 6.65 16.00 6.31
CA GLN A 86 7.63 15.52 7.30
C GLN A 86 7.38 16.07 8.71
N GLN A 87 6.75 17.24 8.83
CA GLN A 87 6.43 17.85 10.12
C GLN A 87 5.07 17.38 10.68
N ILE A 88 4.40 16.42 10.06
CA ILE A 88 3.23 15.79 10.65
C ILE A 88 3.68 15.06 11.91
N ALA A 89 3.06 15.36 13.05
CA ALA A 89 3.29 14.69 14.31
C ALA A 89 1.98 14.11 14.85
N ALA A 90 2.08 13.03 15.63
CA ALA A 90 0.93 12.29 16.17
C ALA A 90 0.30 13.00 17.38
N THR A 91 -0.10 14.26 17.20
CA THR A 91 -0.86 15.05 18.18
C THR A 91 -2.03 15.75 17.48
N ARG A 92 -3.16 15.91 18.16
CA ARG A 92 -4.37 16.50 17.55
C ARG A 92 -4.11 17.92 17.04
N GLN A 93 -3.37 18.73 17.80
CA GLN A 93 -3.04 20.10 17.42
C GLN A 93 -2.16 20.16 16.16
N GLN A 94 -1.15 19.28 16.04
CA GLN A 94 -0.30 19.25 14.84
C GLN A 94 -1.06 18.74 13.63
N ILE A 95 -1.94 17.74 13.80
CA ILE A 95 -2.78 17.23 12.71
C ILE A 95 -3.71 18.34 12.18
N GLU A 96 -4.36 19.08 13.08
CA GLU A 96 -5.22 20.19 12.68
C GLU A 96 -4.44 21.27 11.95
N LYS A 97 -3.33 21.72 12.55
CA LYS A 97 -2.47 22.72 11.94
C LYS A 97 -1.98 22.29 10.56
N LYS A 98 -1.44 21.08 10.43
CA LYS A 98 -0.87 20.60 9.15
C LYS A 98 -1.93 20.34 8.10
N ALA A 99 -3.13 19.90 8.48
CA ALA A 99 -4.24 19.81 7.54
C ALA A 99 -4.63 21.19 6.98
N VAL A 100 -4.72 22.21 7.84
CA VAL A 100 -5.02 23.59 7.43
C VAL A 100 -3.89 24.17 6.57
N ASP A 101 -2.64 24.04 7.00
CA ASP A 101 -1.47 24.53 6.27
C ASP A 101 -1.42 23.94 4.84
N ILE A 102 -1.64 22.63 4.70
CA ILE A 102 -1.64 21.94 3.41
C ILE A 102 -2.84 22.39 2.55
N ALA A 103 -4.02 22.50 3.13
CA ALA A 103 -5.21 22.99 2.42
C ALA A 103 -5.02 24.41 1.90
N GLN A 104 -4.47 25.30 2.72
CA GLN A 104 -4.14 26.67 2.33
C GLN A 104 -3.05 26.72 1.25
N PHE A 105 -2.01 25.88 1.37
CA PHE A 105 -0.97 25.76 0.35
C PHE A 105 -1.56 25.36 -1.02
N LEU A 106 -2.43 24.36 -1.07
CA LEU A 106 -3.11 23.96 -2.31
C LEU A 106 -4.06 25.05 -2.84
N ASN A 107 -4.76 25.74 -1.95
CA ASN A 107 -5.68 26.82 -2.30
C ASN A 107 -4.96 28.10 -2.75
N GLY A 108 -3.68 28.26 -2.42
CA GLY A 108 -2.84 29.37 -2.88
C GLY A 108 -2.59 29.35 -4.39
N PHE A 109 -2.81 28.21 -5.05
CA PHE A 109 -2.78 28.10 -6.51
C PHE A 109 -4.17 28.32 -7.10
N GLN A 110 -4.23 29.03 -8.23
CA GLN A 110 -5.47 29.21 -8.99
C GLN A 110 -6.14 27.85 -9.27
N ALA A 111 -7.46 27.80 -9.11
CA ALA A 111 -8.24 26.59 -9.36
C ALA A 111 -8.02 26.09 -10.79
N GLY A 112 -7.74 24.79 -10.95
CA GLY A 112 -7.46 24.19 -12.24
C GLY A 112 -6.10 24.55 -12.88
N SER A 113 -5.25 25.35 -12.23
CA SER A 113 -3.91 25.64 -12.73
C SER A 113 -3.01 24.40 -12.79
N ILE A 114 -2.03 24.43 -13.68
CA ILE A 114 -1.05 23.34 -13.83
C ILE A 114 -0.21 23.15 -12.56
N GLN A 115 0.08 24.24 -11.83
CA GLN A 115 0.78 24.20 -10.55
C GLN A 115 -0.05 23.49 -9.47
N ARG A 116 -1.37 23.75 -9.39
CA ARG A 116 -2.24 23.07 -8.43
C ARG A 116 -2.31 21.57 -8.69
N VAL A 117 -2.45 21.17 -9.96
CA VAL A 117 -2.46 19.75 -10.34
C VAL A 117 -1.13 19.08 -10.02
N PHE A 118 -0.01 19.73 -10.35
CA PHE A 118 1.32 19.23 -10.02
C PHE A 118 1.53 19.11 -8.50
N ALA A 119 1.14 20.12 -7.72
CA ALA A 119 1.22 20.11 -6.27
C ALA A 119 0.36 18.99 -5.66
N THR A 120 -0.84 18.76 -6.19
CA THR A 120 -1.74 17.69 -5.72
C THR A 120 -1.15 16.31 -5.95
N ILE A 121 -0.63 16.03 -7.16
CA ILE A 121 0.05 14.76 -7.48
C ILE A 121 1.29 14.59 -6.60
N SER A 122 2.12 15.63 -6.48
CA SER A 122 3.36 15.59 -5.68
C SER A 122 3.10 15.39 -4.19
N LEU A 123 2.05 16.01 -3.65
CA LEU A 123 1.63 15.82 -2.26
C LEU A 123 1.18 14.39 -2.01
N ALA A 124 0.31 13.85 -2.87
CA ALA A 124 -0.17 12.48 -2.75
C ALA A 124 0.98 11.46 -2.88
N LYS A 125 1.91 11.65 -3.82
CA LYS A 125 3.13 10.85 -3.91
C LYS A 125 3.95 10.93 -2.62
N ARG A 126 4.10 12.13 -2.04
CA ARG A 126 4.87 12.32 -0.80
C ARG A 126 4.25 11.61 0.39
N VAL A 127 2.91 11.60 0.49
CA VAL A 127 2.18 10.80 1.50
C VAL A 127 2.52 9.31 1.33
N LEU A 128 2.45 8.77 0.12
CA LEU A 128 2.79 7.36 -0.15
C LEU A 128 4.27 7.05 0.12
N THR A 129 5.18 7.99 -0.12
CA THR A 129 6.58 7.83 0.30
C THR A 129 6.73 7.71 1.82
N GLN A 130 5.89 8.40 2.62
CA GLN A 130 5.89 8.21 4.07
C GLN A 130 5.32 6.85 4.47
N CYS A 131 4.35 6.32 3.71
CA CYS A 131 3.85 4.96 3.93
C CYS A 131 4.97 3.92 3.80
N ASP A 132 5.75 4.04 2.72
CA ASP A 132 6.89 3.17 2.41
C ASP A 132 8.01 3.30 3.46
N SER A 133 8.44 4.53 3.76
CA SER A 133 9.65 4.78 4.56
C SER A 133 9.43 4.85 6.07
N GLN A 134 8.32 5.45 6.54
CA GLN A 134 8.06 5.74 7.95
C GLN A 134 6.98 4.83 8.54
N VAL A 135 5.84 4.67 7.87
CA VAL A 135 4.74 3.84 8.39
C VAL A 135 5.13 2.37 8.50
N SER A 136 5.88 1.83 7.52
CA SER A 136 6.39 0.46 7.56
C SER A 136 7.29 0.15 8.77
N LYS A 137 7.90 1.17 9.37
CA LYS A 137 8.81 1.07 10.55
C LYS A 137 8.12 1.50 11.85
N LEU A 138 7.25 2.51 11.77
CA LEU A 138 6.49 3.08 12.88
C LEU A 138 4.99 3.03 12.55
N ASN A 139 4.40 1.85 12.68
CA ASN A 139 3.02 1.56 12.27
C ASN A 139 1.99 2.58 12.79
N ARG A 140 2.14 3.07 14.03
CA ARG A 140 1.22 4.03 14.66
C ARG A 140 1.17 5.39 13.94
N PHE A 141 2.23 5.76 13.20
CA PHE A 141 2.27 7.01 12.44
C PHE A 141 1.23 7.04 11.32
N ALA A 142 0.74 5.87 10.87
CA ALA A 142 -0.33 5.76 9.88
C ALA A 142 -1.55 6.63 10.22
N PHE A 143 -1.95 6.69 11.50
CA PHE A 143 -3.11 7.45 11.95
C PHE A 143 -2.94 8.96 11.80
N ALA A 144 -1.78 9.50 12.16
CA ALA A 144 -1.51 10.94 12.00
C ALA A 144 -1.50 11.34 10.52
N LEU A 145 -0.86 10.53 9.68
CA LEU A 145 -0.80 10.75 8.24
C LEU A 145 -2.19 10.62 7.58
N ALA A 146 -2.99 9.64 8.01
CA ALA A 146 -4.36 9.41 7.55
C ALA A 146 -5.29 10.57 7.93
N GLU A 147 -5.30 11.01 9.19
CA GLU A 147 -6.13 12.12 9.66
C GLU A 147 -5.87 13.41 8.87
N VAL A 148 -4.60 13.76 8.64
CA VAL A 148 -4.23 14.90 7.79
C VAL A 148 -4.75 14.69 6.37
N SER A 149 -4.52 13.51 5.79
CA SER A 149 -4.94 13.20 4.43
C SER A 149 -6.46 13.25 4.25
N VAL A 150 -7.25 12.79 5.22
CA VAL A 150 -8.72 12.83 5.18
C VAL A 150 -9.22 14.27 5.27
N ARG A 151 -8.65 15.09 6.17
CA ARG A 151 -9.03 16.51 6.27
C ARG A 151 -8.73 17.28 4.98
N VAL A 152 -7.57 17.02 4.37
CA VAL A 152 -7.22 17.61 3.06
C VAL A 152 -8.15 17.08 1.97
N ALA A 153 -8.49 15.79 1.95
CA ALA A 153 -9.41 15.21 0.97
C ALA A 153 -10.87 15.71 1.12
N VAL A 154 -11.30 16.05 2.33
CA VAL A 154 -12.60 16.69 2.59
C VAL A 154 -12.61 18.14 2.09
N PHE A 155 -11.47 18.82 2.14
CA PHE A 155 -11.31 20.18 1.61
C PHE A 155 -11.17 20.20 0.07
N ASP A 156 -10.37 19.30 -0.50
CA ASP A 156 -10.16 19.13 -1.93
C ASP A 156 -10.32 17.65 -2.31
N ALA A 157 -11.50 17.29 -2.81
CA ALA A 157 -11.82 15.90 -3.20
C ALA A 157 -10.87 15.34 -4.26
N THR A 158 -10.29 16.20 -5.11
CA THR A 158 -9.31 15.80 -6.14
C THR A 158 -8.08 15.18 -5.50
N PHE A 159 -7.62 15.73 -4.37
CA PHE A 159 -6.49 15.17 -3.64
C PHE A 159 -6.80 13.75 -3.16
N GLY A 160 -8.00 13.51 -2.59
CA GLY A 160 -8.40 12.17 -2.15
C GLY A 160 -8.43 11.16 -3.30
N GLN A 161 -9.00 11.55 -4.45
CA GLN A 161 -9.04 10.69 -5.64
C GLN A 161 -7.64 10.38 -6.18
N VAL A 162 -6.78 11.39 -6.31
CA VAL A 162 -5.39 11.22 -6.78
C VAL A 162 -4.58 10.36 -5.80
N LEU A 163 -4.79 10.52 -4.48
CA LEU A 163 -4.13 9.73 -3.45
C LEU A 163 -4.49 8.25 -3.55
N ILE A 164 -5.78 7.91 -3.67
CA ILE A 164 -6.21 6.51 -3.83
C ILE A 164 -5.78 5.94 -5.19
N ALA A 165 -5.82 6.73 -6.27
CA ALA A 165 -5.33 6.30 -7.58
C ALA A 165 -3.84 5.93 -7.54
N LEU A 166 -3.01 6.76 -6.91
CA LEU A 166 -1.58 6.48 -6.74
C LEU A 166 -1.33 5.30 -5.79
N LEU A 167 -2.16 5.11 -4.76
CA LEU A 167 -2.09 3.96 -3.87
C LEU A 167 -2.36 2.65 -4.63
N HIS A 168 -3.36 2.65 -5.52
CA HIS A 168 -3.68 1.49 -6.36
C HIS A 168 -2.54 1.13 -7.32
N GLU A 169 -1.87 2.12 -7.92
CA GLU A 169 -0.67 1.89 -8.74
C GLU A 169 0.51 1.35 -7.91
N ALA A 170 0.68 1.84 -6.68
CA ALA A 170 1.78 1.42 -5.81
C ALA A 170 1.55 0.07 -5.13
N CYS A 171 0.29 -0.33 -4.94
CA CYS A 171 -0.11 -1.55 -4.24
C CYS A 171 -1.39 -2.14 -4.83
N VAL A 172 -1.26 -3.17 -5.66
CA VAL A 172 -2.40 -3.87 -6.28
C VAL A 172 -3.38 -4.50 -5.26
N LEU A 173 -2.88 -4.78 -4.04
CA LEU A 173 -3.68 -5.32 -2.94
C LEU A 173 -4.55 -4.26 -2.24
N ALA A 174 -4.32 -2.97 -2.49
CA ALA A 174 -5.28 -1.93 -2.11
C ALA A 174 -6.58 -2.00 -2.96
N VAL A 175 -6.53 -2.63 -4.14
CA VAL A 175 -7.67 -2.89 -5.05
C VAL A 175 -8.34 -4.28 -4.83
N PRO A 176 -7.92 -5.02 -3.80
CA PRO A 176 -7.83 -6.49 -3.77
C PRO A 176 -7.81 -7.18 -5.13
N LYS A 177 -6.67 -7.07 -5.82
CA LYS A 177 -6.46 -7.67 -7.13
C LYS A 177 -5.28 -8.64 -7.13
N TYR A 178 -5.44 -9.75 -7.85
CA TYR A 178 -4.41 -10.76 -8.04
C TYR A 178 -4.15 -11.03 -9.52
N TYR A 179 -2.88 -10.98 -9.90
CA TYR A 179 -2.39 -11.39 -11.22
C TYR A 179 -1.79 -12.79 -11.10
N PRO A 180 -2.38 -13.81 -11.72
CA PRO A 180 -1.75 -15.11 -11.79
C PRO A 180 -0.44 -15.02 -12.58
N PHE A 181 0.61 -15.66 -12.09
CA PHE A 181 1.81 -15.88 -12.88
C PHE A 181 1.53 -16.95 -13.95
N VAL A 182 1.85 -16.64 -15.20
CA VAL A 182 1.60 -17.50 -16.35
C VAL A 182 2.83 -17.43 -17.24
N GLN A 183 3.53 -18.55 -17.37
CA GLN A 183 4.72 -18.62 -18.21
C GLN A 183 4.37 -18.26 -19.66
N GLY A 184 5.16 -17.38 -20.28
CA GLY A 184 4.96 -16.91 -21.66
C GLY A 184 3.85 -15.86 -21.84
N ARG A 185 3.15 -15.44 -20.77
CA ARG A 185 2.18 -14.33 -20.84
C ARG A 185 2.83 -12.96 -20.77
N TYR A 186 3.93 -12.85 -20.04
CA TYR A 186 4.69 -11.62 -19.86
C TYR A 186 5.94 -11.69 -20.73
N ALA A 187 6.39 -10.54 -21.23
CA ALA A 187 7.62 -10.43 -22.01
C ALA A 187 8.85 -10.82 -21.19
N SER A 188 8.80 -10.62 -19.87
CA SER A 188 9.80 -11.08 -18.91
C SER A 188 9.21 -11.21 -17.50
N ASP A 189 9.92 -11.91 -16.61
CA ASP A 189 9.57 -11.98 -15.19
C ASP A 189 9.58 -10.58 -14.54
N ASP A 190 10.51 -9.71 -14.96
CA ASP A 190 10.58 -8.31 -14.50
C ASP A 190 9.31 -7.52 -14.82
N GLU A 191 8.68 -7.77 -15.98
CA GLU A 191 7.40 -7.14 -16.34
C GLU A 191 6.29 -7.57 -15.39
N TYR A 192 6.22 -8.87 -15.07
CA TYR A 192 5.27 -9.39 -14.10
C TYR A 192 5.48 -8.79 -12.70
N PHE A 193 6.72 -8.69 -12.24
CA PHE A 193 7.01 -8.11 -10.93
C PHE A 193 6.67 -6.63 -10.85
N LYS A 194 6.98 -5.85 -11.91
CA LYS A 194 6.56 -4.46 -12.01
C LYS A 194 5.04 -4.32 -11.99
N LEU A 195 4.31 -5.21 -12.69
CA LEU A 195 2.85 -5.25 -12.67
C LEU A 195 2.30 -5.54 -11.26
N MET A 196 2.98 -6.38 -10.48
CA MET A 196 2.64 -6.66 -9.08
C MET A 196 2.96 -5.51 -8.11
N GLY A 197 3.82 -4.56 -8.52
CA GLY A 197 4.22 -3.39 -7.74
C GLY A 197 5.64 -3.44 -7.16
N TYR A 198 6.48 -4.38 -7.62
CA TYR A 198 7.91 -4.38 -7.28
C TYR A 198 8.58 -3.16 -7.89
N VAL A 199 9.47 -2.54 -7.10
CA VAL A 199 10.31 -1.44 -7.55
C VAL A 199 11.77 -1.86 -7.68
N ALA A 200 12.58 -0.99 -8.29
CA ALA A 200 14.04 -1.15 -8.27
C ALA A 200 14.55 -1.14 -6.82
N ALA A 201 15.53 -2.00 -6.52
CA ALA A 201 16.23 -1.99 -5.25
C ALA A 201 16.88 -0.62 -5.01
N GLU A 202 16.90 -0.18 -3.76
CA GLU A 202 17.58 1.07 -3.37
C GLU A 202 19.07 1.02 -3.71
N GLU A 203 19.70 -0.12 -3.44
CA GLU A 203 21.09 -0.40 -3.78
C GLU A 203 21.18 -1.17 -5.09
N GLN A 204 21.75 -0.53 -6.10
CA GLN A 204 22.05 -1.16 -7.38
C GLN A 204 23.50 -1.69 -7.37
N PRO A 205 23.75 -2.93 -7.84
CA PRO A 205 25.11 -3.43 -7.99
C PRO A 205 25.93 -2.55 -8.94
N ASN A 206 27.18 -2.26 -8.57
CA ASN A 206 28.10 -1.48 -9.41
C ASN A 206 28.46 -2.21 -10.72
N ASP A 207 28.34 -3.54 -10.74
CA ASP A 207 28.75 -4.40 -11.86
C ASP A 207 27.56 -4.82 -12.76
N LEU A 208 26.46 -4.08 -12.74
CA LEU A 208 25.35 -4.32 -13.67
C LEU A 208 25.82 -4.08 -15.12
N PRO A 209 25.62 -5.04 -16.05
CA PRO A 209 25.95 -4.82 -17.45
C PRO A 209 25.24 -3.59 -18.00
N GLU A 210 25.93 -2.83 -18.86
CA GLU A 210 25.35 -1.65 -19.50
C GLU A 210 24.09 -2.03 -20.30
N GLY A 211 22.97 -1.38 -20.00
CA GLY A 211 21.66 -1.68 -20.60
C GLY A 211 20.84 -2.78 -19.92
N ALA A 212 21.35 -3.44 -18.86
CA ALA A 212 20.57 -4.38 -18.07
C ALA A 212 19.47 -3.65 -17.27
N PRO A 213 18.29 -4.27 -17.05
CA PRO A 213 17.26 -3.70 -16.18
C PRO A 213 17.80 -3.56 -14.74
N PRO A 214 17.34 -2.54 -13.98
CA PRO A 214 17.75 -2.38 -12.60
C PRO A 214 17.32 -3.61 -11.79
N LYS A 215 18.17 -4.02 -10.85
CA LYS A 215 17.83 -5.11 -9.94
C LYS A 215 16.59 -4.71 -9.15
N LEU A 216 15.61 -5.61 -9.10
CA LEU A 216 14.39 -5.43 -8.32
C LEU A 216 14.66 -5.59 -6.82
N GLU A 217 13.79 -4.97 -6.02
CA GLU A 217 13.76 -5.16 -4.58
C GLU A 217 13.55 -6.62 -4.16
N THR A 218 13.94 -6.96 -2.93
CA THR A 218 13.66 -8.29 -2.37
C THR A 218 12.18 -8.44 -2.05
N THR A 219 11.69 -9.68 -2.06
CA THR A 219 10.32 -10.02 -1.63
C THR A 219 10.01 -9.53 -0.21
N ASP A 220 11.00 -9.50 0.69
CA ASP A 220 10.84 -8.96 2.04
C ASP A 220 10.62 -7.43 2.05
N ASN A 221 11.38 -6.69 1.24
CA ASN A 221 11.20 -5.25 1.09
C ASN A 221 9.84 -4.92 0.44
N PHE A 222 9.45 -5.71 -0.56
CA PHE A 222 8.12 -5.61 -1.17
C PHE A 222 7.00 -5.87 -0.15
N CYS A 223 7.13 -6.89 0.71
CA CYS A 223 6.17 -7.14 1.79
C CYS A 223 6.11 -6.00 2.81
N ARG A 224 7.27 -5.40 3.18
CA ARG A 224 7.32 -4.22 4.06
C ARG A 224 6.62 -3.01 3.45
N ARG A 225 6.76 -2.80 2.15
CA ARG A 225 6.03 -1.79 1.38
C ARG A 225 4.53 -2.01 1.41
N ILE A 226 4.08 -3.23 1.10
CA ILE A 226 2.66 -3.62 1.23
C ILE A 226 2.16 -3.30 2.64
N GLN A 227 2.89 -3.67 3.68
CA GLN A 227 2.52 -3.38 5.06
C GLN A 227 2.32 -1.88 5.30
N GLY A 228 3.29 -1.04 4.90
CA GLY A 228 3.19 0.42 5.06
C GLY A 228 1.98 1.01 4.36
N PHE A 229 1.71 0.61 3.11
CA PHE A 229 0.55 1.06 2.34
C PHE A 229 -0.77 0.60 2.96
N MET A 230 -0.85 -0.65 3.41
CA MET A 230 -2.09 -1.22 3.92
C MET A 230 -2.42 -0.75 5.34
N LEU A 231 -1.41 -0.49 6.18
CA LEU A 231 -1.59 0.20 7.47
C LEU A 231 -2.14 1.61 7.26
N PHE A 232 -1.57 2.36 6.33
CA PHE A 232 -2.09 3.69 5.97
C PHE A 232 -3.52 3.61 5.44
N TYR A 233 -3.81 2.70 4.50
CA TYR A 233 -5.13 2.58 3.90
C TYR A 233 -6.21 2.19 4.94
N ALA A 234 -5.87 1.32 5.89
CA ALA A 234 -6.73 0.99 7.02
C ALA A 234 -6.95 2.16 7.97
N ALA A 235 -5.92 2.97 8.24
CA ALA A 235 -6.07 4.20 9.03
C ALA A 235 -6.92 5.24 8.29
N TYR A 236 -6.70 5.43 6.99
CA TYR A 236 -7.42 6.37 6.14
C TYR A 236 -8.92 6.05 6.11
N THR A 237 -9.28 4.80 5.78
CA THR A 237 -10.68 4.37 5.65
C THR A 237 -11.47 4.39 6.96
N GLN A 238 -10.82 4.31 8.12
CA GLN A 238 -11.52 4.32 9.40
C GLN A 238 -11.57 5.70 10.08
N CYS A 239 -10.91 6.72 9.51
CA CYS A 239 -10.93 8.06 10.08
C CYS A 239 -12.37 8.55 10.25
N ASP A 240 -12.68 9.05 11.44
CA ASP A 240 -14.03 9.47 11.79
C ASP A 240 -14.31 10.87 11.24
N ASN A 241 -14.86 10.92 10.03
CA ASN A 241 -15.31 12.15 9.42
C ASN A 241 -16.50 11.86 8.49
N PRO A 242 -17.70 12.39 8.77
CA PRO A 242 -18.90 12.11 7.96
C PRO A 242 -18.81 12.53 6.50
N ARG A 243 -17.92 13.49 6.18
CA ARG A 243 -17.67 13.95 4.81
C ARG A 243 -16.55 13.19 4.13
N HIS A 244 -15.94 12.20 4.78
CA HIS A 244 -14.86 11.42 4.20
C HIS A 244 -15.37 10.62 2.99
N PRO A 245 -14.89 10.91 1.76
CA PRO A 245 -15.37 10.23 0.55
C PRO A 245 -15.00 8.74 0.49
N HIS A 246 -14.04 8.29 1.31
CA HIS A 246 -13.45 6.94 1.26
C HIS A 246 -13.49 6.25 2.63
N GLY A 247 -14.54 6.49 3.41
CA GLY A 247 -14.67 6.01 4.79
C GLY A 247 -14.96 4.51 4.96
N ILE A 248 -15.53 4.13 6.11
CA ILE A 248 -15.58 2.73 6.60
C ILE A 248 -16.27 1.73 5.65
N ASN A 249 -17.17 2.19 4.79
CA ASN A 249 -17.80 1.35 3.74
C ASN A 249 -16.75 0.81 2.76
N HIS A 250 -15.70 1.57 2.45
CA HIS A 250 -14.60 1.13 1.60
C HIS A 250 -13.71 0.11 2.31
N ALA A 251 -13.54 0.22 3.64
CA ALA A 251 -12.85 -0.79 4.42
C ALA A 251 -13.58 -2.13 4.40
N TRP A 252 -14.90 -2.11 4.59
CA TRP A 252 -15.74 -3.30 4.49
C TRP A 252 -15.67 -3.94 3.11
N ALA A 253 -15.83 -3.12 2.06
CA ALA A 253 -15.75 -3.59 0.68
C ALA A 253 -14.38 -4.20 0.39
N TRP A 254 -13.29 -3.57 0.82
CA TRP A 254 -11.94 -4.08 0.66
C TRP A 254 -11.77 -5.45 1.33
N ALA A 255 -12.11 -5.58 2.62
CA ALA A 255 -11.94 -6.82 3.37
C ALA A 255 -12.74 -7.96 2.74
N SER A 256 -14.01 -7.68 2.39
CA SER A 256 -14.90 -8.64 1.74
C SER A 256 -14.37 -9.08 0.37
N ARG A 257 -13.87 -8.13 -0.45
CA ARG A 257 -13.36 -8.44 -1.79
C ARG A 257 -12.08 -9.25 -1.72
N LEU A 258 -11.18 -8.93 -0.78
CA LEU A 258 -9.92 -9.66 -0.60
C LEU A 258 -10.20 -11.14 -0.30
N VAL A 259 -10.96 -11.45 0.75
CA VAL A 259 -11.20 -12.83 1.17
C VAL A 259 -11.97 -13.65 0.13
N ASN A 260 -12.77 -13.00 -0.73
CA ASN A 260 -13.56 -13.67 -1.76
C ASN A 260 -12.85 -13.83 -3.12
N ARG A 261 -11.87 -12.97 -3.44
CA ARG A 261 -11.30 -12.88 -4.81
C ARG A 261 -9.80 -13.06 -4.88
N VAL A 262 -9.08 -12.90 -3.77
CA VAL A 262 -7.60 -12.95 -3.78
C VAL A 262 -7.16 -14.26 -3.12
N PRO A 263 -6.38 -15.11 -3.80
CA PRO A 263 -5.96 -16.38 -3.23
C PRO A 263 -4.98 -16.15 -2.05
N PRO A 264 -5.04 -16.98 -1.00
CA PRO A 264 -4.11 -16.89 0.13
C PRO A 264 -2.67 -17.09 -0.33
N ASN A 265 -1.81 -16.11 -0.04
CA ASN A 265 -0.37 -16.14 -0.24
C ASN A 265 0.28 -15.16 0.74
N ARG A 266 1.62 -15.13 0.79
CA ARG A 266 2.37 -14.23 1.68
C ARG A 266 1.97 -12.76 1.54
N PHE A 267 1.72 -12.29 0.32
CA PHE A 267 1.38 -10.88 0.04
C PHE A 267 -0.04 -10.52 0.51
N SER A 268 -1.03 -11.35 0.15
CA SER A 268 -2.42 -11.14 0.55
C SER A 268 -2.60 -11.26 2.06
N ALA A 269 -1.89 -12.19 2.72
CA ALA A 269 -1.84 -12.29 4.17
C ALA A 269 -1.19 -11.06 4.82
N THR A 270 -0.09 -10.55 4.25
CA THR A 270 0.56 -9.32 4.74
C THR A 270 -0.36 -8.11 4.64
N ALA A 271 -1.09 -7.98 3.53
CA ALA A 271 -2.09 -6.93 3.36
C ALA A 271 -3.25 -7.06 4.35
N LEU A 272 -3.78 -8.27 4.53
CA LEU A 272 -4.88 -8.55 5.45
C LEU A 272 -4.52 -8.32 6.92
N GLU A 273 -3.35 -8.81 7.35
CA GLU A 273 -2.83 -8.57 8.70
C GLU A 273 -2.68 -7.08 8.96
N SER A 274 -1.99 -6.38 8.08
CA SER A 274 -1.74 -4.94 8.19
C SER A 274 -3.05 -4.14 8.22
N PHE A 275 -3.99 -4.50 7.36
CA PHE A 275 -5.27 -3.79 7.28
C PHE A 275 -6.14 -4.03 8.51
N THR A 276 -6.31 -5.29 8.94
CA THR A 276 -7.13 -5.63 10.12
C THR A 276 -6.51 -5.13 11.41
N LYS A 277 -5.17 -5.10 11.51
CA LYS A 277 -4.47 -4.50 12.65
C LYS A 277 -4.91 -3.08 12.94
N HIS A 278 -5.09 -2.26 11.91
CA HIS A 278 -5.54 -0.87 12.09
C HIS A 278 -7.05 -0.74 11.98
N ALA A 279 -7.72 -1.28 10.96
CA ALA A 279 -9.15 -1.05 10.72
C ALA A 279 -10.08 -2.02 11.47
N GLY A 280 -9.57 -3.12 12.04
CA GLY A 280 -10.41 -4.18 12.60
C GLY A 280 -11.31 -3.71 13.75
N PHE A 281 -10.82 -2.83 14.62
CA PHE A 281 -11.63 -2.22 15.68
C PHE A 281 -12.78 -1.38 15.12
N ALA A 282 -12.51 -0.57 14.10
CA ALA A 282 -13.54 0.25 13.46
C ALA A 282 -14.57 -0.62 12.71
N LEU A 283 -14.12 -1.65 12.00
CA LEU A 283 -14.97 -2.60 11.30
C LEU A 283 -15.86 -3.38 12.26
N TRP A 284 -15.32 -3.84 13.39
CA TRP A 284 -16.10 -4.48 14.42
C TRP A 284 -17.12 -3.51 15.03
N SER A 285 -16.71 -2.28 15.32
CA SER A 285 -17.61 -1.25 15.87
C SER A 285 -18.76 -0.91 14.92
N ALA A 286 -18.50 -0.88 13.62
CA ALA A 286 -19.50 -0.55 12.59
C ALA A 286 -20.42 -1.72 12.22
N TYR A 287 -19.90 -2.96 12.15
CA TYR A 287 -20.62 -4.10 11.57
C TYR A 287 -20.78 -5.31 12.50
N GLY A 288 -20.15 -5.29 13.68
CA GLY A 288 -20.24 -6.32 14.72
C GLY A 288 -20.08 -7.74 14.19
N ALA A 289 -21.09 -8.57 14.45
CA ALA A 289 -21.10 -9.98 14.05
C ALA A 289 -20.94 -10.21 12.54
N GLN A 290 -21.31 -9.26 11.67
CA GLN A 290 -21.08 -9.41 10.23
C GLN A 290 -19.59 -9.34 9.88
N PHE A 291 -18.82 -8.48 10.56
CA PHE A 291 -17.37 -8.51 10.44
C PHE A 291 -16.77 -9.78 11.06
N GLY A 292 -17.38 -10.27 12.14
CA GLY A 292 -17.05 -11.59 12.71
C GLY A 292 -17.07 -12.72 11.67
N LYS A 293 -18.06 -12.76 10.78
CA LYS A 293 -18.12 -13.76 9.69
C LYS A 293 -16.94 -13.65 8.72
N ILE A 294 -16.47 -12.44 8.42
CA ILE A 294 -15.26 -12.26 7.59
C ILE A 294 -14.06 -12.85 8.33
N LEU A 295 -13.92 -12.58 9.62
CA LEU A 295 -12.84 -13.15 10.43
C LEU A 295 -12.93 -14.68 10.53
N ASP A 296 -14.13 -15.25 10.59
CA ASP A 296 -14.33 -16.70 10.56
C ASP A 296 -13.86 -17.32 9.24
N VAL A 297 -14.14 -16.68 8.09
CA VAL A 297 -13.60 -17.10 6.78
C VAL A 297 -12.07 -17.03 6.79
N VAL A 298 -11.51 -15.98 7.40
CA VAL A 298 -10.05 -15.86 7.53
C VAL A 298 -9.47 -17.01 8.35
N ASP A 299 -10.07 -17.33 9.49
CA ASP A 299 -9.59 -18.36 10.41
C ASP A 299 -9.75 -19.80 9.88
N ARG A 300 -10.88 -20.07 9.21
CA ARG A 300 -11.30 -21.42 8.81
C ARG A 300 -10.92 -21.79 7.38
N GLU A 301 -10.73 -20.80 6.51
CA GLU A 301 -10.45 -21.04 5.09
C GLU A 301 -9.14 -20.40 4.65
N PHE A 302 -8.97 -19.08 4.86
CA PHE A 302 -7.82 -18.34 4.34
C PHE A 302 -6.49 -18.82 4.96
N LEU A 303 -6.40 -18.84 6.29
CA LEU A 303 -5.18 -19.22 7.00
C LEU A 303 -4.82 -20.71 6.81
N PRO A 304 -5.76 -21.68 6.95
CA PRO A 304 -5.47 -23.08 6.66
C PRO A 304 -5.00 -23.33 5.22
N THR A 305 -5.60 -22.63 4.24
CA THR A 305 -5.17 -22.71 2.83
C THR A 305 -3.75 -22.19 2.65
N LEU A 306 -3.35 -21.15 3.37
CA LEU A 306 -1.99 -20.62 3.34
C LEU A 306 -1.00 -21.55 4.05
N GLU A 307 -1.36 -22.08 5.23
CA GLU A 307 -0.55 -23.02 6.00
C GLU A 307 -0.28 -24.32 5.21
N ALA A 308 -1.27 -24.81 4.47
CA ALA A 308 -1.14 -26.01 3.63
C ALA A 308 -0.11 -25.89 2.50
N LYS A 309 0.32 -24.66 2.16
CA LYS A 309 1.38 -24.43 1.17
C LYS A 309 2.79 -24.67 1.72
N ASP A 310 2.92 -24.81 3.05
CA ASP A 310 4.18 -25.02 3.77
C ASP A 310 5.30 -24.03 3.41
N ASP A 311 4.91 -22.78 3.11
CA ASP A 311 5.85 -21.70 2.80
C ASP A 311 6.42 -21.11 4.10
N ALA A 312 7.72 -21.33 4.35
CA ALA A 312 8.43 -20.80 5.51
C ALA A 312 8.33 -19.27 5.63
N ASP A 313 8.30 -18.55 4.51
CA ASP A 313 8.25 -17.09 4.49
C ASP A 313 6.86 -16.53 4.86
N SER A 314 5.83 -17.37 4.76
CA SER A 314 4.46 -17.03 5.17
C SER A 314 4.18 -17.29 6.65
N ARG A 315 4.94 -18.19 7.30
CA ARG A 315 4.74 -18.59 8.71
C ARG A 315 4.70 -17.40 9.68
N PRO A 316 5.57 -16.36 9.56
CA PRO A 316 5.52 -15.21 10.48
C PRO A 316 4.21 -14.41 10.40
N VAL A 317 3.67 -14.20 9.19
CA VAL A 317 2.41 -13.44 9.04
C VAL A 317 1.21 -14.28 9.48
N VAL A 318 1.20 -15.58 9.19
CA VAL A 318 0.20 -16.51 9.68
C VAL A 318 0.16 -16.50 11.21
N SER A 319 1.33 -16.63 11.86
CA SER A 319 1.43 -16.62 13.32
C SER A 319 0.84 -15.34 13.93
N ARG A 320 1.19 -14.16 13.39
CA ARG A 320 0.63 -12.88 13.86
C ARG A 320 -0.88 -12.80 13.67
N MET A 321 -1.40 -13.29 12.54
CA MET A 321 -2.84 -13.30 12.28
C MET A 321 -3.60 -14.25 13.23
N ARG A 322 -3.06 -15.46 13.48
CA ARG A 322 -3.63 -16.38 14.48
C ARG A 322 -3.66 -15.73 15.87
N THR A 323 -2.57 -15.09 16.30
CA THR A 323 -2.53 -14.34 17.56
C THR A 323 -3.58 -13.22 17.59
N TYR A 324 -3.69 -12.44 16.52
CA TYR A 324 -4.68 -11.37 16.41
C TYR A 324 -6.13 -11.89 16.55
N LEU A 325 -6.46 -13.02 15.91
CA LEU A 325 -7.77 -13.65 16.00
C LEU A 325 -8.03 -14.20 17.41
N ASN A 326 -7.08 -14.95 17.96
CA ASN A 326 -7.19 -15.58 19.29
C ASN A 326 -7.33 -14.55 20.41
N GLU A 327 -6.54 -13.47 20.37
CA GLU A 327 -6.63 -12.38 21.35
C GLU A 327 -7.77 -11.40 21.07
N ARG A 328 -8.58 -11.66 20.03
CA ARG A 328 -9.67 -10.79 19.58
C ARG A 328 -9.19 -9.35 19.41
N GLY A 329 -8.06 -9.16 18.73
CA GLY A 329 -7.42 -7.86 18.54
C GLY A 329 -8.34 -6.79 17.94
N PHE A 330 -9.33 -7.21 17.15
CA PHE A 330 -10.40 -6.38 16.60
C PHE A 330 -11.36 -5.77 17.66
N LEU A 331 -11.25 -6.12 18.93
CA LEU A 331 -12.00 -5.47 20.02
C LEU A 331 -11.21 -4.36 20.71
N ARG A 332 -9.90 -4.26 20.47
CA ARG A 332 -9.02 -3.28 21.11
C ARG A 332 -8.73 -2.17 20.12
N ALA A 333 -8.81 -0.92 20.58
CA ALA A 333 -8.40 0.21 19.76
C ALA A 333 -6.91 0.05 19.35
N PRO A 334 -6.58 0.24 18.07
CA PRO A 334 -5.20 0.07 17.59
C PRO A 334 -4.29 1.19 18.12
N GLU A 335 -3.03 0.84 18.39
CA GLU A 335 -2.02 1.80 18.85
C GLU A 335 -1.86 2.94 17.83
N GLY A 336 -1.92 4.18 18.33
CA GLY A 336 -1.78 5.40 17.53
C GLY A 336 -3.10 6.01 17.06
N ARG A 337 -4.24 5.31 17.17
CA ARG A 337 -5.54 5.90 16.85
C ARG A 337 -5.89 7.03 17.80
N GLU A 338 -5.69 6.80 19.09
CA GLU A 338 -5.93 7.80 20.13
C GLU A 338 -4.66 8.65 20.33
N MET A 339 -4.61 9.78 19.61
CA MET A 339 -3.50 10.72 19.70
C MET A 339 -3.74 11.76 20.80
N PRO A 340 -2.71 12.12 21.59
CA PRO A 340 -2.80 13.16 22.60
C PRO A 340 -3.07 14.53 21.99
N ASN A 341 -3.61 15.46 22.77
CA ASN A 341 -3.89 16.82 22.31
C ASN A 341 -2.60 17.55 21.88
N THR A 342 -1.57 17.48 22.72
CA THR A 342 -0.27 18.11 22.55
C THR A 342 0.85 17.11 22.78
N ASP A 343 2.06 17.46 22.35
CA ASP A 343 3.25 16.66 22.65
C ASP A 343 3.61 16.83 24.13
N THR A 344 3.66 15.73 24.88
CA THR A 344 4.02 15.72 26.30
C THR A 344 5.46 15.23 26.53
N SER A 345 6.20 14.87 25.47
CA SER A 345 7.57 14.35 25.59
C SER A 345 8.56 15.36 26.19
N SER A 346 8.29 16.65 26.06
CA SER A 346 9.05 17.72 26.72
C SER A 346 8.80 17.83 28.23
N ASN A 347 7.71 17.28 28.74
CA ASN A 347 7.33 17.37 30.15
C ASN A 347 7.88 16.21 31.00
N THR A 348 8.55 15.22 30.37
CA THR A 348 9.10 14.04 31.05
C THR A 348 10.58 14.21 31.42
N ARG A 349 11.13 15.44 31.39
CA ARG A 349 12.43 15.75 32.01
C ARG A 349 12.20 16.20 33.45
N LEU A 350 11.92 15.24 34.34
CA LEU A 350 11.99 15.43 35.80
C LEU A 350 12.97 14.42 36.38
#